data_AF-A0A6L7CGU6-F1
#
_entry.id   AF-A0A6L7CGU6-F1
#
_cell.length_a   1.000
_cell.length_b   1.000
_cell.length_c   1.000
_cell.angle_alpha   90.00
_cell.angle_beta   90.00
_cell.angle_gamma   90.00
#
_symmetry.space_group_name_H-M   'P 1'
#
loop_
_entity.id
_entity.type
_entity.pdbx_description
1 polymer ?
#
loop_
_entity_poly.entity_id
_entity_poly.type
_entity_poly.pdbx_seq_one_letter_code
_entity_poly.pdbx_strand_id
1 'polypeptide(L)'
;NGARLALMPQRDWDVNAAAVRALPVLEKIQKESGKASLADIIVLAGVVGVEKAASAAGLSIHVPFAPGRVDARQDQTDIEMFELLEPIADGFRNYRARLDVSTTESLLIDKAQQLTLTAPEMTALVGGMRVLGANFDGSKNGVFTDRVGVLSNDFFMNLLDMRYEWKATDESKELFEGRDRETGEVKFTASRADLVFGSNSVLRAVAEVYASSDAHEKFVKDFVAAWVKVMNLDRFDLL
;
A
#
# COMPACT_ATOMS: atom_id res chain seq x y z
N ASN A 1 -16.09 3.77 -4.48
CA ASN A 1 -17.26 4.60 -4.83
C ASN A 1 -18.10 4.83 -3.58
N GLY A 2 -18.74 5.99 -3.43
CA GLY A 2 -19.57 6.34 -2.27
C GLY A 2 -18.88 7.14 -1.16
N ALA A 3 -17.56 7.39 -1.23
CA ALA A 3 -16.78 8.10 -0.20
C ALA A 3 -17.02 7.64 1.25
N ARG A 4 -17.32 6.35 1.47
CA ARG A 4 -17.69 5.83 2.81
C ARG A 4 -16.56 5.92 3.84
N LEU A 5 -15.32 6.16 3.41
CA LEU A 5 -14.19 6.51 4.27
C LEU A 5 -14.46 7.81 5.08
N ALA A 6 -15.28 8.73 4.57
CA ALA A 6 -15.68 9.95 5.27
C ALA A 6 -16.87 9.76 6.24
N LEU A 7 -17.48 8.58 6.22
CA LEU A 7 -18.67 8.19 6.99
C LEU A 7 -18.32 7.17 8.08
N MET A 8 -19.24 6.95 9.01
CA MET A 8 -19.13 5.85 9.98
C MET A 8 -19.48 4.51 9.31
N PRO A 9 -18.79 3.40 9.69
CA PRO A 9 -17.75 3.32 10.72
C PRO A 9 -16.32 3.58 10.20
N GLN A 10 -16.09 3.58 8.89
CA GLN A 10 -14.74 3.54 8.31
C GLN A 10 -13.83 4.70 8.71
N ARG A 11 -14.42 5.87 8.99
CA ARG A 11 -13.69 7.04 9.46
C ARG A 11 -12.98 6.82 10.81
N ASP A 12 -13.52 5.93 11.64
CA ASP A 12 -13.04 5.69 13.01
C ASP A 12 -12.24 4.38 13.16
N TRP A 13 -12.06 3.60 12.09
CA TRP A 13 -11.23 2.40 12.13
C TRP A 13 -9.75 2.71 12.41
N ASP A 14 -9.12 1.88 13.25
CA ASP A 14 -7.72 2.04 13.66
C ASP A 14 -6.77 2.13 12.46
N VAL A 15 -6.97 1.26 11.46
CA VAL A 15 -6.14 1.23 10.24
C VAL A 15 -6.22 2.52 9.40
N ASN A 16 -7.27 3.32 9.59
CA ASN A 16 -7.52 4.54 8.82
C ASN A 16 -7.10 5.82 9.57
N ALA A 17 -6.73 5.73 10.85
CA ALA A 17 -6.49 6.88 11.73
C ALA A 17 -5.50 7.93 11.17
N ALA A 18 -4.46 7.51 10.44
CA ALA A 18 -3.55 8.44 9.78
C ALA A 18 -4.13 9.01 8.47
N ALA A 19 -4.78 8.17 7.67
CA ALA A 19 -5.32 8.55 6.36
C ALA A 19 -6.46 9.58 6.49
N VAL A 20 -7.32 9.45 7.50
CA VAL A 20 -8.44 10.38 7.72
C VAL A 20 -8.00 11.80 8.04
N ARG A 21 -6.73 12.02 8.45
CA ARG A 21 -6.16 13.37 8.64
C ARG A 21 -6.12 14.18 7.34
N ALA A 22 -6.13 13.52 6.17
CA ALA A 22 -6.18 14.20 4.88
C ALA A 22 -7.61 14.64 4.49
N LEU A 23 -8.65 14.01 5.04
CA LEU A 23 -10.04 14.26 4.62
C LEU A 23 -10.49 15.72 4.76
N PRO A 24 -10.22 16.45 5.87
CA PRO A 24 -10.68 17.83 6.00
C PRO A 24 -10.15 18.76 4.90
N VAL A 25 -8.93 18.50 4.40
CA VAL A 25 -8.33 19.27 3.30
C VAL A 25 -9.04 18.94 1.98
N LEU A 26 -9.29 17.66 1.72
CA LEU A 26 -9.99 17.21 0.51
C LEU A 26 -11.46 17.67 0.49
N GLU A 27 -12.14 17.62 1.63
CA GLU A 27 -13.50 18.16 1.81
C GLU A 27 -13.55 19.67 1.55
N LYS A 28 -12.52 20.42 1.99
CA LYS A 28 -12.43 21.85 1.69
C LYS A 28 -12.25 22.10 0.20
N ILE A 29 -11.34 21.39 -0.46
CA ILE A 29 -11.12 21.49 -1.92
C ILE A 29 -12.41 21.13 -2.67
N GLN A 30 -13.13 20.11 -2.22
CA GLN A 30 -14.40 19.68 -2.80
C GLN A 30 -15.45 20.79 -2.73
N LYS A 31 -15.61 21.44 -1.57
CA LYS A 31 -16.53 22.56 -1.35
C LYS A 31 -16.18 23.80 -2.16
N GLU A 32 -14.90 24.16 -2.21
CA GLU A 32 -14.41 25.33 -2.97
C GLU A 32 -14.54 25.13 -4.48
N SER A 33 -14.30 23.90 -4.97
CA SER A 33 -14.38 23.57 -6.39
C SER A 33 -15.83 23.44 -6.87
N GLY A 34 -16.67 22.71 -6.12
CA GLY A 34 -18.07 22.43 -6.49
C GLY A 34 -18.25 21.59 -7.76
N LYS A 35 -17.18 20.97 -8.27
CA LYS A 35 -17.16 20.31 -9.60
C LYS A 35 -17.07 18.79 -9.58
N ALA A 36 -16.75 18.18 -8.43
CA ALA A 36 -16.55 16.74 -8.32
C ALA A 36 -17.03 16.23 -6.96
N SER A 37 -17.34 14.94 -6.89
CA SER A 37 -17.61 14.25 -5.62
C SER A 37 -16.34 14.16 -4.78
N LEU A 38 -16.51 14.04 -3.46
CA LEU A 38 -15.41 13.72 -2.57
C LEU A 38 -14.80 12.37 -2.93
N ALA A 39 -15.61 11.40 -3.36
CA ALA A 39 -15.16 10.09 -3.82
C ALA A 39 -14.16 10.19 -4.98
N ASP A 40 -14.42 11.04 -5.98
CA ASP A 40 -13.50 11.28 -7.08
C ASP A 40 -12.27 12.06 -6.63
N ILE A 41 -12.43 13.05 -5.76
CA ILE A 41 -11.30 13.85 -5.24
C ILE A 41 -10.32 12.99 -4.42
N ILE A 42 -10.81 12.03 -3.63
CA ILE A 42 -9.95 11.09 -2.88
C ILE A 42 -9.10 10.26 -3.84
N VAL A 43 -9.70 9.70 -4.89
CA VAL A 43 -8.97 8.90 -5.89
C VAL A 43 -7.99 9.78 -6.66
N LEU A 44 -8.41 11.00 -7.05
CA LEU A 44 -7.56 11.96 -7.76
C LEU A 44 -6.37 12.44 -6.90
N ALA A 45 -6.53 12.58 -5.58
CA ALA A 45 -5.42 12.85 -4.68
C ALA A 45 -4.37 11.73 -4.72
N GLY A 46 -4.81 10.47 -4.80
CA GLY A 46 -3.94 9.31 -5.03
C GLY A 46 -3.22 9.37 -6.38
N VAL A 47 -3.93 9.71 -7.46
CA VAL A 47 -3.36 9.91 -8.81
C VAL A 47 -2.21 10.91 -8.76
N VAL A 48 -2.46 12.10 -8.21
CA VAL A 48 -1.45 13.16 -8.07
C VAL A 48 -0.25 12.68 -7.23
N GLY A 49 -0.50 11.95 -6.15
CA GLY A 49 0.56 11.38 -5.30
C GLY A 49 1.49 10.43 -6.06
N VAL A 50 0.91 9.51 -6.84
CA VAL A 50 1.67 8.52 -7.63
C VAL A 50 2.45 9.19 -8.76
N GLU A 51 1.83 10.09 -9.53
CA GLU A 51 2.51 10.81 -10.63
C GLU A 51 3.68 11.66 -10.12
N LYS A 52 3.50 12.32 -8.96
CA LYS A 52 4.56 13.09 -8.31
C LYS A 52 5.71 12.19 -7.86
N ALA A 53 5.41 11.03 -7.28
CA ALA A 53 6.42 10.09 -6.82
C ALA A 53 7.20 9.44 -7.97
N ALA A 54 6.54 9.13 -9.09
CA ALA A 54 7.19 8.65 -10.30
C ALA A 54 8.08 9.73 -10.93
N SER A 55 7.59 10.97 -11.00
CA SER A 55 8.35 12.11 -11.51
C SER A 55 9.62 12.36 -10.68
N ALA A 56 9.53 12.24 -9.36
CA ALA A 56 10.69 12.33 -8.46
C ALA A 56 11.70 11.19 -8.67
N ALA A 57 11.27 10.06 -9.24
CA ALA A 57 12.12 8.94 -9.63
C ALA A 57 12.70 9.09 -11.04
N GLY A 58 12.52 10.26 -11.69
CA GLY A 58 12.96 10.53 -13.05
C GLY A 58 12.09 9.91 -14.14
N LEU A 59 10.90 9.41 -13.79
CA LEU A 59 9.99 8.76 -14.74
C LEU A 59 8.67 9.53 -14.80
N SER A 60 8.42 10.20 -15.92
CA SER A 60 7.10 10.77 -16.19
C SER A 60 6.15 9.67 -16.67
N ILE A 61 5.10 9.41 -15.89
CA ILE A 61 4.06 8.45 -16.23
C ILE A 61 2.70 9.08 -16.00
N HIS A 62 1.78 8.82 -16.92
CA HIS A 62 0.37 9.21 -16.77
C HIS A 62 -0.36 8.12 -15.99
N VAL A 63 -1.08 8.50 -14.94
CA VAL A 63 -1.93 7.60 -14.15
C VAL A 63 -3.39 7.80 -14.57
N PRO A 64 -3.99 6.83 -15.30
CA PRO A 64 -5.38 6.94 -15.74
C PRO A 64 -6.37 7.22 -14.60
N PHE A 65 -7.22 8.22 -14.82
CA PHE A 65 -8.29 8.59 -13.91
C PHE A 65 -9.64 8.54 -14.64
N ALA A 66 -10.57 7.74 -14.11
CA ALA A 66 -11.95 7.69 -14.57
C ALA A 66 -12.85 8.41 -13.56
N PRO A 67 -13.41 9.58 -13.87
CA PRO A 67 -14.37 10.27 -13.00
C PRO A 67 -15.72 9.55 -12.96
N GLY A 68 -16.67 10.08 -12.19
CA GLY A 68 -18.05 9.61 -12.12
C GLY A 68 -18.42 8.90 -10.83
N ARG A 69 -17.53 8.88 -9.82
CA ARG A 69 -17.91 8.39 -8.49
C ARG A 69 -18.86 9.38 -7.83
N VAL A 70 -19.68 8.89 -6.93
CA VAL A 70 -20.64 9.69 -6.16
C VAL A 70 -20.37 9.59 -4.67
N ASP A 71 -20.87 10.56 -3.91
CA ASP A 71 -20.82 10.55 -2.45
C ASP A 71 -22.09 9.90 -1.91
N ALA A 72 -21.95 8.83 -1.13
CA ALA A 72 -23.05 8.24 -0.41
C ALA A 72 -23.36 9.07 0.84
N ARG A 73 -24.54 8.85 1.42
CA ARG A 73 -24.95 9.47 2.68
C ARG A 73 -24.90 8.47 3.83
N GLN A 74 -24.89 8.98 5.06
CA GLN A 74 -24.90 8.12 6.25
C GLN A 74 -26.17 7.26 6.35
N ASP A 75 -27.33 7.77 5.91
CA ASP A 75 -28.59 7.00 5.85
C ASP A 75 -28.56 5.87 4.81
N GLN A 76 -27.54 5.84 3.93
CA GLN A 76 -27.30 4.77 2.96
C GLN A 76 -26.13 3.85 3.37
N THR A 77 -25.71 3.95 4.63
CA THR A 77 -24.55 3.24 5.20
C THR A 77 -24.97 2.60 6.52
N ASP A 78 -25.35 1.33 6.44
CA ASP A 78 -25.65 0.50 7.60
C ASP A 78 -24.34 0.15 8.32
N ILE A 79 -24.16 0.69 9.52
CA ILE A 79 -22.92 0.57 10.28
C ILE A 79 -22.59 -0.90 10.53
N GLU A 80 -23.56 -1.72 10.95
CA GLU A 80 -23.32 -3.13 11.29
C GLU A 80 -22.83 -3.92 10.08
N MET A 81 -23.38 -3.64 8.89
CA MET A 81 -22.96 -4.26 7.64
C MET A 81 -21.56 -3.80 7.21
N PHE A 82 -21.21 -2.55 7.47
CA PHE A 82 -19.89 -2.02 7.11
C PHE A 82 -18.79 -2.47 8.07
N GLU A 83 -19.09 -2.74 9.35
CA GLU A 83 -18.09 -3.29 10.30
C GLU A 83 -17.54 -4.65 9.85
N LEU A 84 -18.31 -5.44 9.10
CA LEU A 84 -17.83 -6.70 8.51
C LEU A 84 -16.69 -6.51 7.50
N LEU A 85 -16.50 -5.28 7.01
CA LEU A 85 -15.43 -4.93 6.06
C LEU A 85 -14.17 -4.40 6.75
N GLU A 86 -14.16 -4.27 8.08
CA GLU A 86 -12.97 -3.84 8.81
C GLU A 86 -11.85 -4.89 8.63
N PRO A 87 -10.67 -4.52 8.12
CA PRO A 87 -9.62 -5.48 7.87
C PRO A 87 -8.96 -5.93 9.18
N ILE A 88 -8.93 -7.24 9.42
CA ILE A 88 -8.12 -7.82 10.52
C ILE A 88 -6.61 -7.71 10.25
N ALA A 89 -6.22 -7.55 8.98
CA ALA A 89 -4.87 -7.24 8.54
C ALA A 89 -4.89 -6.57 7.16
N ASP A 90 -3.92 -5.69 6.93
CA ASP A 90 -3.67 -5.04 5.65
C ASP A 90 -2.16 -4.94 5.42
N GLY A 91 -1.59 -5.96 4.79
CA GLY A 91 -0.16 -6.02 4.53
C GLY A 91 0.33 -4.94 3.54
N PHE A 92 -0.54 -4.34 2.75
CA PHE A 92 -0.17 -3.23 1.86
C PHE A 92 0.16 -1.96 2.65
N ARG A 93 -0.44 -1.78 3.84
CA ARG A 93 -0.15 -0.69 4.79
C ARG A 93 0.58 -1.14 6.05
N ASN A 94 1.10 -2.38 6.04
CA ASN A 94 1.79 -3.02 7.14
C ASN A 94 1.01 -3.02 8.47
N TYR A 95 -0.28 -3.34 8.40
CA TYR A 95 -1.19 -3.37 9.54
C TYR A 95 -1.64 -4.79 9.87
N ARG A 96 -1.74 -5.11 11.16
CA ARG A 96 -2.36 -6.35 11.66
C ARG A 96 -2.98 -6.11 13.03
N ALA A 97 -4.28 -6.32 13.13
CA ALA A 97 -5.05 -6.06 14.35
C ALA A 97 -4.94 -7.20 15.37
N ARG A 98 -4.89 -8.45 14.91
CA ARG A 98 -4.93 -9.66 15.75
C ARG A 98 -3.87 -10.68 15.38
N LEU A 99 -3.24 -11.28 16.39
CA LEU A 99 -2.12 -12.22 16.24
C LEU A 99 -2.54 -13.71 16.23
N ASP A 100 -3.77 -14.02 16.61
CA ASP A 100 -4.28 -15.36 16.90
C ASP A 100 -5.07 -16.04 15.75
N VAL A 101 -5.21 -15.37 14.60
CA VAL A 101 -6.06 -15.85 13.49
C VAL A 101 -5.31 -16.74 12.49
N SER A 102 -4.24 -16.23 11.89
CA SER A 102 -3.43 -16.88 10.85
C SER A 102 -2.10 -16.13 10.72
N THR A 103 -1.12 -16.65 9.97
CA THR A 103 0.14 -15.94 9.74
C THR A 103 -0.07 -14.66 8.93
N THR A 104 0.73 -13.63 9.21
CA THR A 104 0.64 -12.32 8.54
C THR A 104 0.72 -12.44 7.02
N GLU A 105 1.62 -13.27 6.49
CA GLU A 105 1.75 -13.52 5.07
C GLU A 105 0.54 -14.24 4.45
N SER A 106 -0.13 -15.14 5.20
CA SER A 106 -1.36 -15.78 4.71
C SER A 106 -2.50 -14.76 4.59
N LEU A 107 -2.61 -13.84 5.55
CA LEU A 107 -3.58 -12.75 5.51
C LEU A 107 -3.29 -11.74 4.38
N LEU A 108 -2.01 -11.53 4.04
CA LEU A 108 -1.65 -10.73 2.86
C LEU A 108 -2.14 -11.39 1.56
N ILE A 109 -1.93 -12.71 1.41
CA ILE A 109 -2.43 -13.45 0.23
C ILE A 109 -3.97 -13.41 0.17
N ASP A 110 -4.65 -13.62 1.30
CA ASP A 110 -6.11 -13.51 1.39
C ASP A 110 -6.60 -12.12 0.96
N LYS A 111 -5.97 -11.05 1.46
CA LYS A 111 -6.31 -9.68 1.08
C LYS A 111 -6.08 -9.41 -0.40
N ALA A 112 -4.97 -9.92 -0.95
CA ALA A 112 -4.67 -9.80 -2.38
C ALA A 112 -5.72 -10.54 -3.24
N GLN A 113 -6.18 -11.71 -2.78
CA GLN A 113 -7.23 -12.47 -3.44
C GLN A 113 -8.57 -11.73 -3.44
N GLN A 114 -8.97 -11.12 -2.33
CA GLN A 114 -10.17 -10.26 -2.25
C GLN A 114 -10.11 -9.08 -3.23
N LEU A 115 -8.89 -8.58 -3.51
CA LEU A 115 -8.65 -7.51 -4.48
C LEU A 115 -8.43 -8.02 -5.92
N THR A 116 -8.62 -9.32 -6.17
CA THR A 116 -8.43 -9.97 -7.48
C THR A 116 -7.02 -9.81 -8.07
N LEU A 117 -6.02 -9.66 -7.20
CA LEU A 117 -4.63 -9.44 -7.60
C LEU A 117 -3.91 -10.76 -7.90
N THR A 118 -3.04 -10.71 -8.89
CA THR A 118 -2.05 -11.75 -9.16
C THR A 118 -0.83 -11.56 -8.24
N ALA A 119 0.01 -12.60 -8.10
CA ALA A 119 1.24 -12.50 -7.32
C ALA A 119 2.18 -11.38 -7.82
N PRO A 120 2.39 -11.14 -9.14
CA PRO A 120 3.16 -10.00 -9.62
C PRO A 120 2.58 -8.63 -9.28
N GLU A 121 1.25 -8.47 -9.40
CA GLU A 121 0.58 -7.21 -9.05
C GLU A 121 0.68 -6.92 -7.55
N MET A 122 0.43 -7.93 -6.71
CA MET A 122 0.62 -7.82 -5.25
C MET A 122 2.06 -7.44 -4.90
N THR A 123 3.04 -8.08 -5.54
CA THR A 123 4.46 -7.80 -5.31
C THR A 123 4.80 -6.36 -5.65
N ALA A 124 4.43 -5.89 -6.85
CA ALA A 124 4.65 -4.51 -7.27
C ALA A 124 3.99 -3.51 -6.30
N LEU A 125 2.73 -3.75 -5.93
CA LEU A 125 1.99 -2.89 -5.00
C LEU A 125 2.66 -2.80 -3.64
N VAL A 126 3.05 -3.92 -3.01
CA VAL A 126 3.71 -3.88 -1.70
C VAL A 126 5.02 -3.10 -1.78
N GLY A 127 5.89 -3.41 -2.76
CA GLY A 127 7.17 -2.71 -2.91
C GLY A 127 7.01 -1.21 -3.11
N GLY A 128 6.05 -0.79 -3.95
CA GLY A 128 5.75 0.62 -4.16
C GLY A 128 5.17 1.31 -2.93
N MET A 129 4.20 0.69 -2.26
CA MET A 129 3.60 1.26 -1.05
C MET A 129 4.61 1.47 0.08
N ARG A 130 5.64 0.62 0.18
CA ARG A 130 6.74 0.79 1.14
C ARG A 130 7.60 2.01 0.85
N VAL A 131 8.08 2.19 -0.39
CA VAL A 131 8.94 3.33 -0.72
C VAL A 131 8.18 4.66 -0.72
N LEU A 132 6.85 4.62 -0.94
CA LEU A 132 5.98 5.78 -0.78
C LEU A 132 5.72 6.15 0.69
N GLY A 133 6.06 5.26 1.64
CA GLY A 133 5.84 5.48 3.07
C GLY A 133 4.37 5.35 3.48
N ALA A 134 3.60 4.49 2.82
CA ALA A 134 2.16 4.35 3.03
C ALA A 134 1.77 3.42 4.20
N ASN A 135 2.64 3.25 5.19
CA ASN A 135 2.34 2.48 6.39
C ASN A 135 1.26 3.17 7.23
N PHE A 136 0.35 2.39 7.81
CA PHE A 136 -0.86 2.90 8.46
C PHE A 136 -0.57 3.88 9.63
N ASP A 137 0.54 3.66 10.34
CA ASP A 137 0.99 4.45 11.50
C ASP A 137 2.20 5.34 11.19
N GLY A 138 2.70 5.33 9.95
CA GLY A 138 3.94 6.00 9.56
C GLY A 138 5.22 5.32 10.07
N SER A 139 5.16 4.06 10.52
CA SER A 139 6.34 3.28 10.91
C SER A 139 7.30 3.08 9.73
N LYS A 140 8.58 2.80 10.05
CA LYS A 140 9.64 2.55 9.06
C LYS A 140 9.76 1.09 8.64
N ASN A 141 8.88 0.23 9.12
CA ASN A 141 8.91 -1.19 8.84
C ASN A 141 8.70 -1.44 7.34
N GLY A 142 9.65 -2.12 6.70
CA GLY A 142 9.63 -2.40 5.27
C GLY A 142 10.03 -1.21 4.38
N VAL A 143 10.30 -0.03 4.96
CA VAL A 143 10.67 1.19 4.20
C VAL A 143 12.17 1.14 3.88
N PHE A 144 12.54 0.29 2.92
CA PHE A 144 13.93 0.08 2.54
C PHE A 144 14.38 1.08 1.48
N THR A 145 14.37 2.37 1.84
CA THR A 145 14.87 3.45 0.98
C THR A 145 15.27 4.65 1.84
N ASP A 146 16.23 5.43 1.37
CA ASP A 146 16.59 6.72 1.95
C ASP A 146 15.83 7.89 1.26
N ARG A 147 14.97 7.60 0.27
CA ARG A 147 14.23 8.58 -0.55
C ARG A 147 12.71 8.37 -0.47
N VAL A 148 12.16 8.38 0.75
CA VAL A 148 10.73 8.16 0.98
C VAL A 148 9.88 9.13 0.14
N GLY A 149 8.86 8.61 -0.54
CA GLY A 149 7.99 9.36 -1.45
C GLY A 149 8.46 9.37 -2.90
N VAL A 150 9.57 8.70 -3.21
CA VAL A 150 10.06 8.47 -4.59
C VAL A 150 9.73 7.03 -5.01
N LEU A 151 9.00 6.87 -6.11
CA LEU A 151 8.58 5.54 -6.58
C LEU A 151 9.73 4.83 -7.30
N SER A 152 10.47 4.01 -6.54
CA SER A 152 11.67 3.29 -6.99
C SER A 152 11.61 1.82 -6.58
N ASN A 153 12.43 0.97 -7.21
CA ASN A 153 12.57 -0.44 -6.86
C ASN A 153 13.50 -0.69 -5.64
N ASP A 154 13.81 0.35 -4.85
CA ASP A 154 14.69 0.29 -3.67
C ASP A 154 14.28 -0.79 -2.67
N PHE A 155 12.96 -1.02 -2.50
CA PHE A 155 12.44 -2.10 -1.64
C PHE A 155 13.05 -3.46 -2.01
N PHE A 156 13.01 -3.84 -3.28
CA PHE A 156 13.49 -5.15 -3.72
C PHE A 156 15.01 -5.24 -3.73
N MET A 157 15.69 -4.16 -4.16
CA MET A 157 17.16 -4.11 -4.15
C MET A 157 17.70 -4.32 -2.73
N ASN A 158 17.15 -3.62 -1.73
CA ASN A 158 17.61 -3.73 -0.35
C ASN A 158 17.13 -5.02 0.35
N LEU A 159 15.95 -5.55 0.00
CA LEU A 159 15.45 -6.81 0.55
C LEU A 159 16.34 -8.00 0.13
N LEU A 160 16.80 -8.00 -1.13
CA LEU A 160 17.58 -9.08 -1.71
C LEU A 160 19.09 -8.88 -1.56
N ASP A 161 19.53 -7.74 -1.03
CA ASP A 161 20.93 -7.48 -0.73
C ASP A 161 21.43 -8.41 0.39
N MET A 162 22.39 -9.27 0.04
CA MET A 162 23.01 -10.19 0.98
C MET A 162 23.86 -9.49 2.04
N ARG A 163 24.12 -8.18 1.91
CA ARG A 163 24.73 -7.34 2.94
C ARG A 163 24.00 -7.37 4.27
N TYR A 164 22.67 -7.51 4.24
CA TYR A 164 21.84 -7.47 5.44
C TYR A 164 21.44 -8.87 5.90
N GLU A 165 21.59 -9.14 7.20
CA GLU A 165 21.07 -10.33 7.87
C GLU A 165 19.85 -9.97 8.70
N TRP A 166 18.78 -10.74 8.54
CA TRP A 166 17.50 -10.52 9.21
C TRP A 166 17.37 -11.39 10.46
N LYS A 167 17.07 -10.77 11.60
CA LYS A 167 16.83 -11.46 12.89
C LYS A 167 15.55 -10.97 13.53
N ALA A 168 14.76 -11.89 14.07
CA ALA A 168 13.56 -11.54 14.84
C ALA A 168 13.95 -10.78 16.12
N THR A 169 13.17 -9.77 16.50
CA THR A 169 13.39 -8.99 17.73
C THR A 169 12.96 -9.73 18.98
N ASP A 170 11.99 -10.64 18.85
CA ASP A 170 11.40 -11.39 19.96
C ASP A 170 10.73 -12.70 19.46
N GLU A 171 10.17 -13.46 20.40
CA GLU A 171 9.53 -14.76 20.13
C GLU A 171 8.22 -14.66 19.32
N SER A 172 7.60 -13.49 19.23
CA SER A 172 6.41 -13.32 18.37
C SER A 172 6.77 -13.46 16.89
N LYS A 173 8.02 -13.15 16.52
CA LYS A 173 8.55 -13.22 15.14
C LYS A 173 7.67 -12.47 14.14
N GLU A 174 7.09 -11.35 14.58
CA GLU A 174 6.36 -10.40 13.75
C GLU A 174 7.18 -9.17 13.36
N LEU A 175 8.26 -8.88 14.11
CA LEU A 175 9.19 -7.79 13.85
C LEU A 175 10.62 -8.33 13.73
N PHE A 176 11.35 -7.79 12.76
CA PHE A 176 12.71 -8.20 12.40
C PHE A 176 13.60 -6.99 12.20
N GLU A 177 14.87 -7.13 12.57
CA GLU A 177 15.94 -6.18 12.28
C GLU A 177 16.83 -6.72 11.17
N GLY A 178 17.05 -5.91 10.14
CA GLY A 178 18.04 -6.11 9.09
C GLY A 178 19.33 -5.43 9.49
N ARG A 179 20.35 -6.23 9.84
CA ARG A 179 21.66 -5.75 10.29
C ARG A 179 22.70 -5.93 9.21
N ASP A 180 23.56 -4.93 9.04
CA ASP A 180 24.74 -5.06 8.20
C ASP A 180 25.64 -6.18 8.75
N ARG A 181 26.03 -7.13 7.89
CA ARG A 181 26.78 -8.33 8.30
C ARG A 181 28.20 -8.05 8.78
N GLU A 182 28.81 -6.95 8.34
CA GLU A 182 30.20 -6.61 8.69
C GLU A 182 30.26 -5.81 9.99
N THR A 183 29.36 -4.84 10.14
CA THR A 183 29.35 -3.88 11.27
C THR A 183 28.39 -4.27 12.39
N GLY A 184 27.35 -5.06 12.09
CA GLY A 184 26.28 -5.41 13.02
C GLY A 184 25.24 -4.31 13.25
N GLU A 185 25.39 -3.15 12.59
CA GLU A 185 24.49 -2.00 12.72
C GLU A 185 23.11 -2.32 12.13
N VAL A 186 22.05 -1.91 12.83
CA VAL A 186 20.67 -2.04 12.36
C VAL A 186 20.43 -0.99 11.26
N LYS A 187 20.24 -1.45 10.01
CA LYS A 187 19.91 -0.57 8.89
C LYS A 187 18.40 -0.47 8.65
N PHE A 188 17.68 -1.58 8.78
CA PHE A 188 16.25 -1.64 8.49
C PHE A 188 15.47 -2.43 9.55
N THR A 189 14.16 -2.17 9.63
CA THR A 189 13.20 -3.02 10.35
C THR A 189 12.12 -3.48 9.39
N ALA A 190 11.52 -4.64 9.64
CA ALA A 190 10.57 -5.26 8.74
C ALA A 190 9.58 -6.14 9.49
N SER A 191 8.39 -6.34 8.92
CA SER A 191 7.46 -7.36 9.37
C SER A 191 7.52 -8.61 8.48
N ARG A 192 6.75 -9.63 8.86
CA ARG A 192 6.54 -10.82 8.02
C ARG A 192 5.95 -10.49 6.64
N ALA A 193 5.12 -9.44 6.55
CA ALA A 193 4.53 -9.00 5.29
C ALA A 193 5.58 -8.49 4.30
N ASP A 194 6.73 -8.03 4.79
CA ASP A 194 7.84 -7.55 3.98
C ASP A 194 8.77 -8.72 3.60
N LEU A 195 9.15 -9.52 4.60
CA LEU A 195 10.18 -10.56 4.42
C LEU A 195 9.69 -11.79 3.65
N VAL A 196 8.38 -12.00 3.52
CA VAL A 196 7.84 -13.10 2.71
C VAL A 196 8.32 -13.03 1.25
N PHE A 197 8.54 -11.82 0.72
CA PHE A 197 9.03 -11.59 -0.64
C PHE A 197 10.50 -11.99 -0.83
N GLY A 198 11.27 -12.17 0.23
CA GLY A 198 12.64 -12.69 0.19
C GLY A 198 12.74 -14.18 0.55
N SER A 199 11.64 -14.79 1.02
CA SER A 199 11.60 -16.12 1.64
C SER A 199 10.83 -17.15 0.81
N ASN A 200 9.61 -16.82 0.36
CA ASN A 200 8.84 -17.71 -0.50
C ASN A 200 9.47 -17.75 -1.90
N SER A 201 9.77 -18.93 -2.44
CA SER A 201 10.49 -19.08 -3.69
C SER A 201 9.81 -18.43 -4.90
N VAL A 202 8.47 -18.49 -4.96
CA VAL A 202 7.69 -17.88 -6.07
C VAL A 202 7.69 -16.37 -5.95
N LEU A 203 7.44 -15.81 -4.75
CA LEU A 203 7.47 -14.36 -4.54
C LEU A 203 8.88 -13.80 -4.71
N ARG A 204 9.90 -14.54 -4.28
CA ARG A 204 11.30 -14.18 -4.46
C ARG A 204 11.68 -14.10 -5.94
N ALA A 205 11.23 -15.04 -6.77
CA ALA A 205 11.47 -14.99 -8.21
C ALA A 205 10.88 -13.71 -8.83
N VAL A 206 9.72 -13.25 -8.37
CA VAL A 206 9.13 -11.96 -8.82
C VAL A 206 9.91 -10.76 -8.27
N ALA A 207 10.34 -10.82 -7.01
CA ALA A 207 11.15 -9.77 -6.39
C ALA A 207 12.49 -9.58 -7.13
N GLU A 208 13.12 -10.67 -7.57
CA GLU A 208 14.37 -10.65 -8.34
C GLU A 208 14.20 -9.95 -9.70
N VAL A 209 13.04 -10.12 -10.35
CA VAL A 209 12.72 -9.36 -11.58
C VAL A 209 12.70 -7.87 -11.27
N TYR A 210 12.00 -7.42 -10.23
CA TYR A 210 11.93 -5.99 -9.91
C TYR A 210 13.22 -5.42 -9.31
N ALA A 211 14.08 -6.24 -8.70
CA ALA A 211 15.40 -5.82 -8.20
C ALA A 211 16.47 -5.69 -9.29
N SER A 212 16.20 -6.19 -10.51
CA SER A 212 17.16 -6.15 -11.60
C SER A 212 17.47 -4.71 -12.04
N SER A 213 18.70 -4.46 -12.50
CA SER A 213 19.18 -3.11 -12.82
C SER A 213 18.41 -2.42 -13.96
N ASP A 214 17.75 -3.18 -14.82
CA ASP A 214 16.93 -2.72 -15.95
C ASP A 214 15.43 -2.65 -15.63
N ALA A 215 15.02 -2.95 -14.40
CA ALA A 215 13.62 -3.11 -14.03
C ALA A 215 12.95 -1.83 -13.51
N HIS A 216 13.66 -0.71 -13.36
CA HIS A 216 13.09 0.52 -12.78
C HIS A 216 11.83 1.01 -13.51
N GLU A 217 11.90 1.17 -14.84
CA GLU A 217 10.75 1.60 -15.64
C GLU A 217 9.61 0.56 -15.64
N LYS A 218 9.97 -0.74 -15.69
CA LYS A 218 9.00 -1.83 -15.61
C LYS A 218 8.24 -1.83 -14.29
N PHE A 219 8.96 -1.70 -13.18
CA PHE A 219 8.39 -1.65 -11.84
C PHE A 219 7.39 -0.50 -11.70
N VAL A 220 7.75 0.72 -12.15
CA VAL A 220 6.85 1.88 -12.09
C VAL A 220 5.59 1.64 -12.92
N LYS A 221 5.71 1.10 -14.14
CA LYS A 221 4.55 0.78 -14.99
C LYS A 221 3.64 -0.27 -14.36
N ASP A 222 4.21 -1.35 -13.84
CA ASP A 222 3.45 -2.44 -13.23
C ASP A 222 2.78 -1.99 -11.93
N PHE A 223 3.44 -1.17 -11.11
CA PHE A 223 2.84 -0.54 -9.93
C PHE A 223 1.65 0.34 -10.31
N VAL A 224 1.81 1.22 -11.31
CA VAL A 224 0.73 2.12 -11.77
C VAL A 224 -0.44 1.31 -12.33
N ALA A 225 -0.18 0.28 -13.13
CA ALA A 225 -1.23 -0.59 -13.67
C ALA A 225 -2.03 -1.29 -12.55
N ALA A 226 -1.33 -1.86 -11.56
CA ALA A 226 -1.97 -2.50 -10.41
C ALA A 226 -2.73 -1.51 -9.53
N TRP A 227 -2.19 -0.30 -9.32
CA TRP A 227 -2.88 0.78 -8.59
C TRP A 227 -4.19 1.18 -9.27
N VAL A 228 -4.14 1.43 -10.58
CA VAL A 228 -5.31 1.80 -11.40
C VAL A 228 -6.35 0.69 -11.40
N LYS A 229 -5.94 -0.58 -11.43
CA LYS A 229 -6.85 -1.73 -11.28
C LYS A 229 -7.59 -1.66 -9.96
N VAL A 230 -6.88 -1.53 -8.83
CA VAL A 230 -7.50 -1.47 -7.49
C VAL A 230 -8.47 -0.28 -7.37
N MET A 231 -8.11 0.88 -7.92
CA MET A 231 -8.97 2.07 -7.89
C MET A 231 -10.28 1.93 -8.67
N ASN A 232 -10.38 0.94 -9.56
CA ASN A 232 -11.56 0.71 -10.41
C ASN A 232 -12.29 -0.60 -10.14
N LEU A 233 -11.93 -1.36 -9.09
CA LEU A 233 -12.59 -2.65 -8.76
C LEU A 233 -14.11 -2.54 -8.53
N ASP A 234 -14.60 -1.36 -8.12
CA ASP A 234 -16.02 -1.13 -7.85
C ASP A 234 -16.71 -0.25 -8.90
N ARG A 235 -16.07 -0.01 -10.05
CA ARG A 235 -16.59 0.80 -11.16
C ARG A 235 -17.41 -0.02 -12.15
N PHE A 236 -18.39 -0.75 -11.63
CA PHE A 236 -19.33 -1.53 -12.45
C PHE A 236 -20.20 -0.65 -13.36
N ASP A 237 -20.27 0.66 -13.08
CA ASP A 237 -20.94 1.66 -13.91
C ASP A 237 -20.23 1.94 -15.25
N LEU A 238 -18.97 1.50 -15.41
CA LEU A 238 -18.18 1.66 -16.63
C LEU A 238 -18.06 0.37 -17.47
N LEU A 239 -18.71 -0.72 -17.03
CA LEU A 239 -18.69 -2.01 -17.70
C LEU A 239 -19.76 -2.14 -18.79
#